data_AF-A0A1V4KDR9-F1
#
_entry.id   AF-A0A1V4KDR9-F1
#
_cell.length_a   1.000
_cell.length_b   1.000
_cell.length_c   1.000
_cell.angle_alpha   90.00
_cell.angle_beta   90.00
_cell.angle_gamma   90.00
#
_symmetry.space_group_name_H-M   'P 1'
#
loop_
_entity.id
_entity.type
_entity.pdbx_description
1 polymer ?
#
loop_
_entity_poly.entity_id
_entity_poly.type
_entity_poly.pdbx_seq_one_letter_code
_entity_poly.pdbx_strand_id
1 'polypeptide(L)'
;MDDHSSPPSLSDVARKMKKKEKQKRRRAYEPKLTPEEMMDSSTFKRFAASIENILENLEDMDFTAFGDDDEIPQELLLGKHQLSELGSESAKIKAMGIMDKISADKTVKVLNILEKNIQDGSKLSTLLNHNNDTEDEERLWRDLIMERVTKSADACLTAINIMTSPNMPKAVYIEDVIERVIQYTKFHLQNTLYPQYDPVYRVDPHGGGLLSSKAKRAKCSTHKQRVIVMLYNKVCDIVNSLSELLEIQLLTDTTILQVSSMGITPFFVENVSELQLCAIKLVTAVFSRYEKHRQLILEEIFTSLARLPTSKRSLRNFSSSLLLENNTAFVRPNLTLHKRRKGLDNCLEYRSLAVVDQDVLITNSYETAMRTAQNFLSIFLKKCGSKQGEEDYRPLFENFIQDLLSTVNKPEWPAAELLLSLLGRLLVRDSCF
;
A
#
# COMPACT_ATOMS: atom_id res chain seq x y z
N MET A 1 44.35 -12.86 -33.01
CA MET A 1 43.24 -13.75 -33.38
C MET A 1 41.99 -13.05 -32.89
N ASP A 2 41.39 -12.29 -33.79
CA ASP A 2 40.25 -11.42 -33.52
C ASP A 2 38.96 -12.23 -33.52
N ASP A 3 38.23 -12.23 -32.41
CA ASP A 3 36.89 -12.82 -32.31
C ASP A 3 35.86 -11.68 -32.24
N HIS A 4 35.60 -11.06 -33.39
CA HIS A 4 34.50 -10.12 -33.56
C HIS A 4 33.23 -10.92 -33.85
N SER A 5 32.39 -11.11 -32.84
CA SER A 5 31.02 -11.61 -33.03
C SER A 5 30.19 -10.58 -33.79
N SER A 6 29.74 -10.95 -34.98
CA SER A 6 28.89 -10.12 -35.85
C SER A 6 27.57 -9.77 -35.15
N PRO A 7 27.01 -8.56 -35.33
CA PRO A 7 25.72 -8.19 -34.75
C PRO A 7 24.61 -9.09 -35.31
N PRO A 8 23.61 -9.48 -34.48
CA PRO A 8 22.57 -10.39 -34.91
C PRO A 8 21.73 -9.76 -36.04
N SER A 9 21.40 -10.55 -37.06
CA SER A 9 20.61 -10.06 -38.20
C SER A 9 19.24 -9.58 -37.73
N LEU A 10 18.73 -8.50 -38.33
CA LEU A 10 17.40 -7.96 -38.05
C LEU A 10 16.28 -9.03 -38.21
N SER A 11 16.52 -10.04 -39.05
CA SER A 11 15.61 -11.17 -39.26
C SER A 11 15.54 -12.13 -38.06
N ASP A 12 16.65 -12.29 -37.33
CA ASP A 12 16.73 -13.15 -36.14
C ASP A 12 16.12 -12.47 -34.92
N VAL A 13 16.26 -11.15 -34.81
CA VAL A 13 15.58 -10.33 -33.80
C VAL A 13 14.06 -10.37 -34.01
N ALA A 14 13.59 -10.22 -35.25
CA ALA A 14 12.18 -10.32 -35.61
C ALA A 14 11.60 -11.72 -35.33
N ARG A 15 12.36 -12.79 -35.60
CA ARG A 15 11.95 -14.16 -35.26
C ARG A 15 11.89 -14.41 -33.76
N LYS A 16 12.83 -13.88 -32.98
CA LYS A 16 12.81 -13.95 -31.51
C LYS A 16 11.65 -13.16 -30.92
N MET A 17 11.33 -11.98 -31.46
CA MET A 17 10.16 -11.20 -31.06
C MET A 17 8.85 -11.93 -31.39
N LYS A 18 8.70 -12.52 -32.58
CA LYS A 18 7.53 -13.34 -32.92
C LYS A 18 7.40 -14.58 -32.04
N LYS A 19 8.50 -15.24 -31.66
CA LYS A 19 8.48 -16.36 -30.69
C LYS A 19 8.08 -15.89 -29.29
N LYS A 20 8.61 -14.76 -28.80
CA LYS A 20 8.21 -14.15 -27.52
C LYS A 20 6.74 -13.73 -27.53
N GLU A 21 6.24 -13.17 -28.63
CA GLU A 21 4.85 -12.76 -28.78
C GLU A 21 3.91 -13.98 -28.84
N LYS A 22 4.31 -15.06 -29.54
CA LYS A 22 3.57 -16.33 -29.57
C LYS A 22 3.57 -17.03 -28.20
N GLN A 23 4.64 -16.90 -27.42
CA GLN A 23 4.74 -17.39 -26.04
C GLN A 23 3.90 -16.53 -25.06
N LYS A 24 3.83 -15.22 -25.28
CA LYS A 24 2.98 -14.28 -24.54
C LYS A 24 1.48 -14.52 -24.85
N ARG A 25 1.15 -14.81 -26.12
CA ARG A 25 -0.20 -15.25 -26.54
C ARG A 25 -0.59 -16.62 -26.00
N ARG A 26 0.36 -17.55 -25.83
CA ARG A 26 0.12 -18.84 -25.16
C ARG A 26 -0.10 -18.71 -23.65
N ARG A 27 0.53 -17.73 -22.98
CA ARG A 27 0.23 -17.38 -21.58
C ARG A 27 -1.09 -16.61 -21.41
N ALA A 28 -1.63 -16.04 -22.48
CA ALA A 28 -2.89 -15.30 -22.50
C ALA A 28 -4.11 -16.14 -22.91
N TYR A 29 -3.93 -17.45 -23.15
CA TYR A 29 -5.04 -18.38 -23.30
C TYR A 29 -5.39 -18.96 -21.93
N GLU A 30 -5.87 -18.11 -21.03
CA GLU A 30 -6.82 -18.57 -20.03
C GLU A 30 -8.14 -18.72 -20.78
N PRO A 31 -8.76 -19.92 -20.82
CA PRO A 31 -10.14 -20.00 -21.22
C PRO A 31 -10.87 -19.11 -20.21
N LYS A 32 -11.37 -17.95 -20.67
CA LYS A 32 -12.30 -17.16 -19.87
C LYS A 32 -13.53 -18.01 -19.74
N LEU A 33 -13.59 -18.83 -18.68
CA LEU A 33 -14.81 -19.50 -18.27
C LEU A 33 -15.91 -18.43 -18.29
N THR A 34 -17.08 -18.80 -18.80
CA THR A 34 -18.22 -17.89 -18.73
C THR A 34 -18.52 -17.59 -17.25
N PRO A 35 -19.15 -16.44 -16.92
CA PRO A 35 -19.55 -16.17 -15.54
C PRO A 35 -20.38 -17.31 -14.92
N GLU A 36 -21.15 -18.03 -15.74
CA GLU A 36 -21.93 -19.20 -15.33
C GLU A 36 -21.03 -20.39 -14.97
N GLU A 37 -20.04 -20.71 -15.81
CA GLU A 37 -19.06 -21.77 -15.51
C GLU A 37 -18.18 -21.43 -14.29
N MET A 38 -17.91 -20.14 -14.05
CA MET A 38 -17.20 -19.69 -12.85
C MET A 38 -18.05 -19.82 -11.58
N MET A 39 -19.36 -19.57 -11.65
CA MET A 39 -20.29 -19.83 -10.56
C MET A 39 -20.43 -21.33 -10.25
N ASP A 40 -20.25 -22.18 -11.26
CA ASP A 40 -20.26 -23.63 -11.08
C ASP A 40 -18.97 -24.19 -10.46
N SER A 41 -17.92 -23.38 -10.38
CA SER A 41 -16.66 -23.72 -9.72
C SER A 41 -16.84 -24.11 -8.26
N SER A 42 -16.04 -25.07 -7.81
CA SER A 42 -16.00 -25.47 -6.40
C SER A 42 -15.60 -24.32 -5.47
N THR A 43 -14.79 -23.37 -5.94
CA THR A 43 -14.39 -22.17 -5.19
C THR A 43 -15.59 -21.28 -4.89
N PHE A 44 -16.40 -20.96 -5.92
CA PHE A 44 -17.59 -20.11 -5.73
C PHE A 44 -18.62 -20.79 -4.85
N LYS A 45 -18.90 -22.08 -5.08
CA LYS A 45 -19.84 -22.86 -4.27
C LYS A 45 -19.43 -22.94 -2.80
N ARG A 46 -18.13 -23.15 -2.51
CA ARG A 46 -17.61 -23.13 -1.14
C ARG A 46 -17.75 -21.76 -0.50
N PHE A 47 -17.35 -20.70 -1.20
CA PHE A 47 -17.42 -19.34 -0.67
C PHE A 47 -18.87 -18.90 -0.38
N ALA A 48 -19.80 -19.18 -1.30
CA ALA A 48 -21.22 -18.89 -1.12
C ALA A 48 -21.81 -19.67 0.07
N ALA A 49 -21.51 -20.98 0.17
CA ALA A 49 -21.95 -21.80 1.29
C ALA A 49 -21.36 -21.35 2.63
N SER A 50 -20.09 -20.92 2.65
CA SER A 50 -19.46 -20.34 3.84
C SER A 50 -20.16 -19.05 4.29
N ILE A 51 -20.51 -18.17 3.34
CA ILE A 51 -21.28 -16.95 3.64
C ILE A 51 -22.66 -17.29 4.20
N GLU A 52 -23.38 -18.23 3.59
CA GLU A 52 -24.71 -18.63 4.05
C GLU A 52 -24.65 -19.23 5.45
N ASN A 53 -23.74 -20.16 5.70
CA ASN A 53 -23.54 -20.74 7.02
C ASN A 53 -23.17 -19.68 8.08
N ILE A 54 -22.35 -18.69 7.74
CA ILE A 54 -22.02 -17.59 8.67
C ILE A 54 -23.27 -16.77 9.00
N LEU A 55 -24.07 -16.43 8.00
CA LEU A 55 -25.27 -15.62 8.19
C LEU A 55 -26.34 -16.38 8.97
N GLU A 56 -26.56 -17.66 8.70
CA GLU A 56 -27.52 -18.50 9.43
C GLU A 56 -27.14 -18.67 10.90
N ASN A 57 -25.86 -18.89 11.21
CA ASN A 57 -25.40 -19.05 12.59
C ASN A 57 -25.48 -17.75 13.42
N LEU A 58 -25.51 -16.59 12.76
CA LEU A 58 -25.47 -15.27 13.39
C LEU A 58 -26.76 -14.46 13.16
N GLU A 59 -27.81 -15.07 12.60
CA GLU A 59 -29.05 -14.38 12.19
C GLU A 59 -29.80 -13.77 13.40
N ASP A 60 -29.80 -14.47 14.53
CA ASP A 60 -30.50 -14.07 15.76
C ASP A 60 -29.66 -13.16 16.69
N MET A 61 -28.44 -12.82 16.29
CA MET A 61 -27.50 -12.09 17.14
C MET A 61 -27.59 -10.57 16.93
N ASP A 62 -27.69 -9.81 18.03
CA ASP A 62 -27.75 -8.35 17.97
C ASP A 62 -26.34 -7.72 18.01
N PHE A 63 -25.92 -7.18 16.88
CA PHE A 63 -24.62 -6.53 16.71
C PHE A 63 -24.62 -5.04 17.09
N THR A 64 -25.77 -4.46 17.43
CA THR A 64 -25.93 -3.01 17.69
C THR A 64 -25.71 -2.62 19.15
N ALA A 65 -25.63 -3.60 20.05
CA ALA A 65 -25.52 -3.38 21.49
C ALA A 65 -24.08 -3.05 21.98
N PHE A 66 -23.07 -3.13 21.12
CA PHE A 66 -21.66 -3.01 21.51
C PHE A 66 -21.02 -1.75 20.92
N GLY A 67 -20.47 -0.92 21.79
CA GLY A 67 -19.70 0.27 21.43
C GLY A 67 -18.28 -0.07 20.97
N ASP A 68 -17.54 0.97 20.57
CA ASP A 68 -16.19 0.87 20.01
C ASP A 68 -15.13 0.31 20.98
N ASP A 69 -15.39 0.37 22.29
CA ASP A 69 -14.47 -0.03 23.35
C ASP A 69 -14.94 -1.26 24.16
N ASP A 70 -16.08 -1.85 23.79
CA ASP A 70 -16.62 -3.01 24.51
C ASP A 70 -15.91 -4.31 24.07
N GLU A 71 -15.70 -5.22 25.02
CA GLU A 71 -15.19 -6.56 24.71
C GLU A 71 -16.28 -7.35 23.98
N ILE A 72 -15.94 -7.80 22.77
CA ILE A 72 -16.90 -8.47 21.89
C ILE A 72 -17.10 -9.91 22.36
N PRO A 73 -18.34 -10.35 22.64
CA PRO A 73 -18.62 -11.73 22.97
C PRO A 73 -18.10 -12.70 21.91
N GLN A 74 -17.46 -13.80 22.34
CA GLN A 74 -16.88 -14.78 21.42
C GLN A 74 -17.91 -15.43 20.49
N GLU A 75 -19.19 -15.44 20.88
CA GLU A 75 -20.31 -15.98 20.11
C GLU A 75 -20.59 -15.15 18.83
N LEU A 76 -20.21 -13.86 18.83
CA LEU A 76 -20.33 -12.97 17.66
C LEU A 76 -19.12 -13.04 16.73
N LEU A 77 -18.07 -13.75 17.14
CA LEU A 77 -16.80 -13.82 16.43
C LEU A 77 -16.70 -15.09 15.60
N LEU A 78 -16.04 -14.98 14.46
CA LEU A 78 -15.79 -16.09 13.57
C LEU A 78 -14.58 -16.89 14.04
N GLY A 79 -14.66 -18.21 13.91
CA GLY A 79 -13.57 -19.11 14.24
C GLY A 79 -12.35 -18.91 13.33
N LYS A 80 -11.17 -19.29 13.81
CA LYS A 80 -9.89 -19.23 13.07
C LYS A 80 -9.98 -19.85 11.68
N HIS A 81 -10.58 -21.05 11.62
CA HIS A 81 -10.73 -21.81 10.39
C HIS A 81 -11.67 -21.11 9.42
N GLN A 82 -12.82 -20.63 9.91
CA GLN A 82 -13.81 -19.91 9.10
C GLN A 82 -13.19 -18.66 8.46
N LEU A 83 -12.48 -17.83 9.24
CA LEU A 83 -11.82 -16.62 8.73
C LEU A 83 -10.70 -16.93 7.74
N SER A 84 -9.86 -17.95 8.02
CA SER A 84 -8.78 -18.32 7.12
C SER A 84 -9.30 -18.87 5.79
N GLU A 85 -10.35 -19.69 5.81
CA GLU A 85 -11.00 -20.19 4.60
C GLU A 85 -11.64 -19.05 3.82
N LEU A 86 -12.46 -18.23 4.49
CA LEU A 86 -13.14 -17.08 3.89
C LEU A 86 -12.15 -16.09 3.27
N GLY A 87 -11.03 -15.81 3.93
CA GLY A 87 -9.95 -14.98 3.41
C GLY A 87 -9.30 -15.58 2.17
N SER A 88 -9.00 -16.88 2.17
CA SER A 88 -8.38 -17.54 1.03
C SER A 88 -9.31 -17.66 -0.18
N GLU A 89 -10.60 -17.93 0.05
CA GLU A 89 -11.60 -18.05 -1.01
C GLU A 89 -11.98 -16.65 -1.54
N SER A 90 -12.13 -15.63 -0.68
CA SER A 90 -12.41 -14.25 -1.13
C SER A 90 -11.34 -13.71 -2.08
N ALA A 91 -10.05 -14.01 -1.83
CA ALA A 91 -8.96 -13.65 -2.74
C ALA A 91 -9.09 -14.33 -4.11
N LYS A 92 -9.48 -15.61 -4.14
CA LYS A 92 -9.71 -16.35 -5.39
C LYS A 92 -10.94 -15.81 -6.14
N ILE A 93 -12.02 -15.52 -5.43
CA ILE A 93 -13.25 -14.96 -6.02
C ILE A 93 -13.01 -13.56 -6.58
N LYS A 94 -12.24 -12.74 -5.88
CA LYS A 94 -11.77 -11.44 -6.38
C LYS A 94 -10.99 -11.61 -7.70
N ALA A 95 -10.07 -12.57 -7.76
CA ALA A 95 -9.29 -12.85 -8.97
C ALA A 95 -10.17 -13.35 -10.14
N MET A 96 -11.24 -14.10 -9.86
CA MET A 96 -12.23 -14.52 -10.86
C MET A 96 -13.15 -13.37 -11.30
N GLY A 97 -13.32 -12.33 -10.47
CA GLY A 97 -14.13 -11.16 -10.78
C GLY A 97 -15.63 -11.40 -10.74
N ILE A 98 -16.09 -12.35 -9.89
CA ILE A 98 -17.48 -12.80 -9.77
C ILE A 98 -18.12 -12.52 -8.40
N MET A 99 -17.48 -11.66 -7.59
CA MET A 99 -17.99 -11.28 -6.25
C MET A 99 -19.37 -10.62 -6.33
N ASP A 100 -19.66 -9.92 -7.45
CA ASP A 100 -20.93 -9.25 -7.75
C ASP A 100 -22.13 -10.20 -7.89
N LYS A 101 -21.89 -11.52 -7.99
CA LYS A 101 -22.95 -12.53 -8.06
C LYS A 101 -23.59 -12.84 -6.71
N ILE A 102 -22.94 -12.45 -5.61
CA ILE A 102 -23.51 -12.57 -4.27
C ILE A 102 -24.41 -11.35 -4.03
N SER A 103 -25.56 -11.55 -3.40
CA SER A 103 -26.49 -10.44 -3.18
C SER A 103 -25.86 -9.38 -2.27
N ALA A 104 -26.06 -8.11 -2.62
CA ALA A 104 -25.51 -6.98 -1.87
C ALA A 104 -25.92 -7.02 -0.38
N ASP A 105 -27.16 -7.43 -0.08
CA ASP A 105 -27.65 -7.57 1.30
C ASP A 105 -26.83 -8.59 2.11
N LYS A 106 -26.56 -9.77 1.54
CA LYS A 106 -25.71 -10.78 2.18
C LYS A 106 -24.30 -10.24 2.37
N THR A 107 -23.74 -9.57 1.36
CA THR A 107 -22.39 -8.99 1.44
C THR A 107 -22.27 -7.92 2.53
N VAL A 108 -23.25 -7.03 2.65
CA VAL A 108 -23.27 -5.98 3.68
C VAL A 108 -23.32 -6.59 5.08
N LYS A 109 -24.18 -7.60 5.29
CA LYS A 109 -24.26 -8.31 6.58
C LYS A 109 -22.94 -8.99 6.95
N VAL A 110 -22.31 -9.68 5.99
CA VAL A 110 -20.99 -10.29 6.22
C VAL A 110 -19.93 -9.24 6.55
N LEU A 111 -19.93 -8.10 5.87
CA LEU A 111 -18.98 -7.01 6.17
C LEU A 111 -19.17 -6.44 7.58
N ASN A 112 -20.41 -6.32 8.07
CA ASN A 112 -20.68 -5.90 9.44
C ASN A 112 -20.22 -6.94 10.48
N ILE A 113 -20.35 -8.24 10.18
CA ILE A 113 -19.79 -9.30 11.04
C ILE A 113 -18.25 -9.22 11.05
N LEU A 114 -17.65 -9.01 9.88
CA LEU A 114 -16.20 -8.83 9.76
C LEU A 114 -15.72 -7.58 10.50
N GLU A 115 -16.50 -6.50 10.53
CA GLU A 115 -16.22 -5.29 11.31
C GLU A 115 -15.93 -5.63 12.78
N LYS A 116 -16.79 -6.44 13.40
CA LYS A 116 -16.62 -6.90 14.79
C LYS A 116 -15.39 -7.78 14.96
N ASN A 117 -15.11 -8.67 14.00
CA ASN A 117 -13.89 -9.50 14.01
C ASN A 117 -12.60 -8.68 13.88
N ILE A 118 -12.64 -7.52 13.20
CA ILE A 118 -11.52 -6.59 13.11
C ILE A 118 -11.35 -5.85 14.43
N GLN A 119 -12.46 -5.39 15.03
CA GLN A 119 -12.48 -4.66 16.28
C GLN A 119 -11.86 -5.49 17.43
N ASP A 120 -12.12 -6.79 17.49
CA ASP A 120 -11.58 -7.72 18.52
C ASP A 120 -10.06 -7.60 18.71
N GLY A 121 -9.30 -7.49 17.61
CA GLY A 121 -7.84 -7.40 17.64
C GLY A 121 -7.29 -5.99 17.56
N SER A 122 -8.11 -4.97 17.25
CA SER A 122 -7.64 -3.64 16.82
C SER A 122 -6.79 -2.86 17.83
N LYS A 123 -6.94 -3.12 19.13
CA LYS A 123 -6.22 -2.43 20.22
C LYS A 123 -5.44 -3.37 21.13
N LEU A 124 -5.28 -4.65 20.75
CA LEU A 124 -4.60 -5.63 21.60
C LEU A 124 -3.07 -5.42 21.59
N SER A 125 -2.53 -5.03 22.75
CA SER A 125 -1.08 -4.90 22.91
C SER A 125 -0.40 -6.26 22.92
N THR A 126 0.46 -6.49 21.94
CA THR A 126 1.29 -7.71 21.83
C THR A 126 2.57 -7.65 22.67
N LEU A 127 2.87 -6.49 23.25
CA LEU A 127 4.07 -6.19 24.03
C LEU A 127 3.67 -5.90 25.48
N LEU A 128 3.08 -6.88 26.15
CA LEU A 128 2.87 -6.81 27.60
C LEU A 128 4.13 -7.34 28.30
N ASN A 129 4.64 -6.57 29.27
CA ASN A 129 5.54 -7.05 30.30
C ASN A 129 4.69 -7.17 31.58
N HIS A 130 4.16 -8.36 31.85
CA HIS A 130 3.63 -8.61 33.19
C HIS A 130 4.82 -8.81 34.12
N ASN A 131 5.08 -7.84 35.01
CA ASN A 131 6.22 -7.88 35.92
C ASN A 131 6.12 -8.97 37.01
N ASN A 132 5.05 -9.79 37.03
CA ASN A 132 4.74 -10.72 38.12
C ASN A 132 4.30 -12.13 37.67
N ASP A 133 4.29 -12.44 36.36
CA ASP A 133 3.82 -13.75 35.87
C ASP A 133 4.98 -14.70 35.57
N THR A 134 4.72 -16.02 35.60
CA THR A 134 5.72 -17.01 35.20
C THR A 134 6.00 -16.92 33.69
N GLU A 135 7.22 -17.27 33.24
CA GLU A 135 7.59 -17.23 31.82
C GLU A 135 6.62 -18.03 30.92
N ASP A 136 5.98 -19.07 31.45
CA ASP A 136 5.07 -19.94 30.70
C ASP A 136 3.66 -19.33 30.57
N GLU A 137 3.16 -18.64 31.61
CA GLU A 137 1.91 -17.87 31.52
C GLU A 137 2.05 -16.73 30.52
N GLU A 138 3.17 -16.00 30.56
CA GLU A 138 3.44 -14.91 29.62
C GLU A 138 3.48 -15.41 28.16
N ARG A 139 4.06 -16.59 27.91
CA ARG A 139 4.07 -17.22 26.58
C ARG A 139 2.66 -17.57 26.12
N LEU A 140 1.85 -18.20 26.98
CA LEU A 140 0.49 -18.59 26.65
C LEU A 140 -0.37 -17.36 26.32
N TRP A 141 -0.27 -16.30 27.12
CA TRP A 141 -0.96 -15.04 26.87
C TRP A 141 -0.55 -14.39 25.54
N ARG A 142 0.76 -14.37 25.24
CA ARG A 142 1.26 -13.86 23.95
C ARG A 142 0.70 -14.66 22.77
N ASP A 143 0.64 -15.98 22.88
CA ASP A 143 0.11 -16.85 21.83
C ASP A 143 -1.40 -16.61 21.60
N LEU A 144 -2.18 -16.45 22.67
CA LEU A 144 -3.61 -16.14 22.60
C LEU A 144 -3.87 -14.76 21.95
N ILE A 145 -3.12 -13.74 22.38
CA ILE A 145 -3.23 -12.38 21.82
C ILE A 145 -2.84 -12.39 20.34
N MET A 146 -1.73 -13.02 19.98
CA MET A 146 -1.29 -13.10 18.59
C MET A 146 -2.26 -13.87 17.70
N GLU A 147 -2.96 -14.87 18.24
CA GLU A 147 -4.03 -15.55 17.53
C GLU A 147 -5.21 -14.60 17.22
N ARG A 148 -5.70 -13.84 18.22
CA ARG A 148 -6.77 -12.83 18.01
C ARG A 148 -6.34 -11.81 16.96
N VAL A 149 -5.15 -11.24 17.11
CA VAL A 149 -4.57 -10.27 16.15
C VAL A 149 -4.51 -10.85 14.74
N THR A 150 -4.09 -12.12 14.59
CA THR A 150 -4.01 -12.76 13.27
C THR A 150 -5.39 -13.01 12.67
N LYS A 151 -6.38 -13.41 13.47
CA LYS A 151 -7.79 -13.54 13.03
C LYS A 151 -8.34 -12.21 12.52
N SER A 152 -8.09 -11.12 13.24
CA SER A 152 -8.49 -9.78 12.83
C SER A 152 -7.83 -9.32 11.52
N ALA A 153 -6.57 -9.72 11.28
CA ALA A 153 -5.92 -9.48 9.99
C ALA A 153 -6.61 -10.26 8.84
N ASP A 154 -7.02 -11.51 9.08
CA ASP A 154 -7.79 -12.29 8.09
C ASP A 154 -9.16 -11.66 7.80
N ALA A 155 -9.82 -11.13 8.82
CA ALA A 155 -11.06 -10.38 8.65
C ALA A 155 -10.85 -9.09 7.83
N CYS A 156 -9.78 -8.32 8.11
CA CYS A 156 -9.40 -7.15 7.32
C CYS A 156 -9.21 -7.50 5.84
N LEU A 157 -8.39 -8.52 5.55
CA LEU A 157 -8.11 -8.95 4.17
C LEU A 157 -9.38 -9.39 3.45
N THR A 158 -10.25 -10.14 4.13
CA THR A 158 -11.52 -10.59 3.57
C THR A 158 -12.42 -9.40 3.22
N ALA A 159 -12.58 -8.45 4.15
CA ALA A 159 -13.42 -7.28 3.95
C ALA A 159 -12.93 -6.42 2.77
N ILE A 160 -11.62 -6.17 2.69
CA ILE A 160 -11.05 -5.40 1.58
C ILE A 160 -11.14 -6.18 0.27
N ASN A 161 -10.91 -7.49 0.25
CA ASN A 161 -11.05 -8.31 -0.96
C ASN A 161 -12.46 -8.25 -1.54
N ILE A 162 -13.48 -8.26 -0.67
CA ILE A 162 -14.88 -8.05 -1.05
C ILE A 162 -15.05 -6.67 -1.68
N MET A 163 -14.65 -5.59 -0.99
CA MET A 163 -14.85 -4.21 -1.46
C MET A 163 -14.05 -3.88 -2.74
N THR A 164 -12.87 -4.47 -2.91
CA THR A 164 -11.98 -4.25 -4.06
C THR A 164 -12.28 -5.15 -5.26
N SER A 165 -13.29 -6.02 -5.16
CA SER A 165 -13.71 -6.84 -6.29
C SER A 165 -14.34 -6.00 -7.42
N PRO A 166 -14.22 -6.41 -8.69
CA PRO A 166 -14.83 -5.69 -9.80
C PRO A 166 -16.36 -5.62 -9.68
N ASN A 167 -16.94 -4.48 -10.08
CA ASN A 167 -18.40 -4.25 -10.20
C ASN A 167 -19.21 -4.39 -8.91
N MET A 168 -18.62 -4.13 -7.74
CA MET A 168 -19.37 -4.16 -6.49
C MET A 168 -20.36 -2.99 -6.35
N PRO A 169 -21.58 -3.23 -5.80
CA PRO A 169 -22.56 -2.18 -5.54
C PRO A 169 -22.09 -1.16 -4.49
N LYS A 170 -22.58 0.09 -4.58
CA LYS A 170 -22.19 1.17 -3.66
C LYS A 170 -22.44 0.85 -2.18
N ALA A 171 -23.50 0.08 -1.87
CA ALA A 171 -23.87 -0.29 -0.51
C ALA A 171 -22.80 -1.12 0.23
N VAL A 172 -21.88 -1.74 -0.51
CA VAL A 172 -20.82 -2.60 0.04
C VAL A 172 -19.65 -1.78 0.60
N TYR A 173 -19.51 -0.51 0.21
CA TYR A 173 -18.47 0.39 0.72
C TYR A 173 -18.91 1.04 2.03
N ILE A 174 -18.83 0.27 3.11
CA ILE A 174 -19.23 0.70 4.45
C ILE A 174 -18.06 1.46 5.08
N GLU A 175 -18.28 2.73 5.44
CA GLU A 175 -17.23 3.61 5.97
C GLU A 175 -16.64 3.06 7.28
N ASP A 176 -17.48 2.63 8.22
CA ASP A 176 -17.05 2.08 9.51
C ASP A 176 -16.07 0.90 9.34
N VAL A 177 -16.35 -0.03 8.40
CA VAL A 177 -15.47 -1.17 8.12
C VAL A 177 -14.10 -0.70 7.62
N ILE A 178 -14.09 0.31 6.73
CA ILE A 178 -12.85 0.87 6.18
C ILE A 178 -12.05 1.57 7.29
N GLU A 179 -12.70 2.34 8.15
CA GLU A 179 -12.08 2.99 9.29
C GLU A 179 -11.46 1.97 10.26
N ARG A 180 -12.19 0.88 10.57
CA ARG A 180 -11.67 -0.19 11.44
C ARG A 180 -10.44 -0.86 10.86
N VAL A 181 -10.42 -1.13 9.55
CA VAL A 181 -9.22 -1.67 8.86
C VAL A 181 -8.03 -0.72 8.98
N ILE A 182 -8.24 0.58 8.77
CA ILE A 182 -7.18 1.60 8.87
C ILE A 182 -6.65 1.69 10.30
N GLN A 183 -7.55 1.71 11.28
CA GLN A 183 -7.21 1.76 12.71
C GLN A 183 -6.40 0.54 13.14
N TYR A 184 -6.88 -0.66 12.81
CA TYR A 184 -6.18 -1.93 13.06
C TYR A 184 -4.76 -1.89 12.49
N THR A 185 -4.64 -1.50 11.21
CA THR A 185 -3.36 -1.49 10.49
C THR A 185 -2.39 -0.50 11.11
N LYS A 186 -2.85 0.73 11.39
CA LYS A 186 -2.05 1.77 12.03
C LYS A 186 -1.57 1.34 13.41
N PHE A 187 -2.46 0.76 14.23
CA PHE A 187 -2.13 0.33 15.58
C PHE A 187 -1.06 -0.78 15.57
N HIS A 188 -1.24 -1.85 14.80
CA HIS A 188 -0.29 -2.97 14.79
C HIS A 188 1.02 -2.64 14.08
N LEU A 189 1.03 -1.72 13.10
CA LEU A 189 2.28 -1.19 12.57
C LEU A 189 3.10 -0.53 13.68
N GLN A 190 2.49 0.38 14.45
CA GLN A 190 3.19 1.17 15.47
C GLN A 190 3.55 0.38 16.73
N ASN A 191 2.65 -0.46 17.22
CA ASN A 191 2.76 -1.09 18.53
C ASN A 191 3.24 -2.55 18.49
N THR A 192 3.13 -3.22 17.34
CA THR A 192 3.54 -4.63 17.18
C THR A 192 4.73 -4.77 16.24
N LEU A 193 4.61 -4.30 14.99
CA LEU A 193 5.58 -4.59 13.95
C LEU A 193 6.84 -3.72 14.04
N TYR A 194 6.71 -2.39 14.14
CA TYR A 194 7.90 -1.52 14.19
C TYR A 194 8.83 -1.85 15.38
N PRO A 195 8.35 -2.06 16.61
CA PRO A 195 9.22 -2.43 17.73
C PRO A 195 9.93 -3.78 17.52
N GLN A 196 9.33 -4.71 16.77
CA GLN A 196 9.92 -6.01 16.47
C GLN A 196 10.95 -5.95 15.32
N TYR A 197 10.81 -4.99 14.40
CA TYR A 197 11.67 -4.84 13.21
C TYR A 197 12.78 -3.79 13.36
N ASP A 198 12.56 -2.74 14.14
CA ASP A 198 13.53 -1.70 14.49
C ASP A 198 13.47 -1.38 16.00
N PRO A 199 14.52 -1.73 16.78
CA PRO A 199 14.57 -1.48 18.22
C PRO A 199 14.42 0.00 18.64
N VAL A 200 14.59 0.96 17.71
CA VAL A 200 14.34 2.38 17.98
C VAL A 200 12.88 2.63 18.41
N TYR A 201 11.96 1.80 17.94
CA TYR A 201 10.54 1.90 18.23
C TYR A 201 10.11 1.11 19.47
N ARG A 202 11.04 0.42 20.17
CA ARG A 202 10.74 -0.22 21.46
C ARG A 202 10.67 0.84 22.55
N VAL A 203 9.54 0.89 23.24
CA VAL A 203 9.38 1.68 24.47
C VAL A 203 10.13 0.94 25.59
N ASP A 204 11.06 1.63 26.25
CA ASP A 204 11.82 1.06 27.38
C ASP A 204 10.96 1.14 28.66
N PRO A 205 10.57 0.02 29.30
CA PRO A 205 9.69 0.02 30.47
C PRO A 205 10.30 0.66 31.73
N HIS A 206 11.62 0.84 31.79
CA HIS A 206 12.31 1.31 32.99
C HIS A 206 12.90 2.72 32.88
N GLY A 207 12.47 3.52 31.89
CA GLY A 207 13.00 4.87 31.71
C GLY A 207 14.52 4.88 31.49
N GLY A 208 15.05 3.81 30.88
CA GLY A 208 16.47 3.67 30.57
C GLY A 208 16.95 4.79 29.66
N GLY A 209 18.01 5.48 30.08
CA GLY A 209 18.52 6.71 29.49
C GLY A 209 18.71 6.67 27.96
N LEU A 210 18.84 7.85 27.37
CA LEU A 210 18.92 8.14 25.94
C LEU A 210 20.06 7.35 25.24
N LEU A 211 19.88 6.05 25.02
CA LEU A 211 20.75 5.25 24.19
C LEU A 211 20.54 5.73 22.76
N SER A 212 21.62 6.22 22.14
CA SER A 212 21.64 6.59 20.72
C SER A 212 20.99 5.49 19.88
N SER A 213 20.18 5.87 18.88
CA SER A 213 19.50 4.96 17.95
C SER A 213 20.46 3.89 17.37
N LYS A 214 21.73 4.23 17.21
CA LYS A 214 22.80 3.32 16.75
C LYS A 214 23.15 2.21 17.75
N ALA A 215 23.11 2.50 19.06
CA ALA A 215 23.39 1.54 20.13
C ALA A 215 22.22 0.58 20.38
N LYS A 216 20.96 1.07 20.27
CA LYS A 216 19.76 0.22 20.36
C LYS A 216 19.71 -0.80 19.21
N ARG A 217 20.10 -0.40 18.00
CA ARG A 217 20.11 -1.28 16.81
C ARG A 217 21.18 -2.39 16.85
N ALA A 218 22.30 -2.17 17.53
CA ALA A 218 23.40 -3.15 17.60
C ALA A 218 23.07 -4.43 18.40
N LYS A 219 22.02 -4.39 19.26
CA LYS A 219 21.59 -5.52 20.10
C LYS A 219 20.41 -6.32 19.51
N CYS A 220 20.03 -6.08 18.24
CA CYS A 220 18.87 -6.74 17.65
C CYS A 220 19.16 -8.21 17.35
N SER A 221 18.36 -9.12 17.91
CA SER A 221 18.28 -10.51 17.45
C SER A 221 17.82 -10.54 15.99
N THR A 222 18.50 -11.33 15.16
CA THR A 222 18.17 -11.52 13.74
C THR A 222 17.01 -12.49 13.53
N HIS A 223 16.73 -13.36 14.51
CA HIS A 223 15.68 -14.36 14.42
C HIS A 223 14.34 -13.77 14.84
N LYS A 224 13.39 -13.73 13.90
CA LYS A 224 12.01 -13.28 14.14
C LYS A 224 11.09 -14.48 14.31
N GLN A 225 10.15 -14.39 15.24
CA GLN A 225 9.13 -15.42 15.42
C GLN A 225 8.27 -15.55 14.15
N ARG A 226 7.92 -16.78 13.77
CA ARG A 226 7.14 -17.07 12.56
C ARG A 226 5.82 -16.29 12.50
N VAL A 227 5.13 -16.17 13.63
CA VAL A 227 3.85 -15.46 13.73
C VAL A 227 3.97 -13.96 13.42
N ILE A 228 5.07 -13.32 13.81
CA ILE A 228 5.35 -11.91 13.51
C ILE A 228 5.62 -11.70 12.02
N VAL A 229 6.32 -12.63 11.38
CA VAL A 229 6.54 -12.60 9.93
C VAL A 229 5.21 -12.80 9.19
N MET A 230 4.36 -13.71 9.65
CA MET A 230 3.03 -13.91 9.07
C MET A 230 2.16 -12.65 9.19
N LEU A 231 2.13 -12.02 10.37
CA LEU A 231 1.39 -10.77 10.57
C LEU A 231 1.94 -9.64 9.68
N TYR A 232 3.26 -9.51 9.57
CA TYR A 232 3.91 -8.54 8.69
C TYR A 232 3.46 -8.68 7.23
N ASN A 233 3.43 -9.91 6.70
CA ASN A 233 2.99 -10.17 5.33
C ASN A 233 1.51 -9.79 5.15
N LYS A 234 0.64 -10.18 6.08
CA LYS A 234 -0.79 -9.81 6.04
C LYS A 234 -0.98 -8.29 6.06
N VAL A 235 -0.22 -7.57 6.88
CA VAL A 235 -0.26 -6.10 6.91
C VAL A 235 0.22 -5.49 5.60
N CYS A 236 1.25 -6.06 4.96
CA CYS A 236 1.67 -5.62 3.63
C CYS A 236 0.56 -5.80 2.59
N ASP A 237 -0.13 -6.93 2.61
CA ASP A 237 -1.27 -7.22 1.73
C ASP A 237 -2.46 -6.28 1.98
N ILE A 238 -2.75 -5.95 3.25
CA ILE A 238 -3.77 -4.98 3.65
C ILE A 238 -3.42 -3.59 3.09
N VAL A 239 -2.20 -3.09 3.32
CA VAL A 239 -1.75 -1.78 2.83
C VAL A 239 -1.79 -1.69 1.31
N ASN A 240 -1.38 -2.74 0.60
CA ASN A 240 -1.46 -2.79 -0.85
C ASN A 240 -2.92 -2.80 -1.33
N SER A 241 -3.81 -3.54 -0.67
CA SER A 241 -5.23 -3.60 -1.04
C SER A 241 -5.99 -2.31 -0.70
N LEU A 242 -5.59 -1.59 0.35
CA LEU A 242 -6.08 -0.23 0.63
C LEU A 242 -5.75 0.76 -0.49
N SER A 243 -4.57 0.61 -1.13
CA SER A 243 -4.23 1.46 -2.28
C SER A 243 -5.18 1.23 -3.47
N GLU A 244 -5.59 -0.01 -3.70
CA GLU A 244 -6.59 -0.37 -4.73
C GLU A 244 -7.98 0.16 -4.36
N LEU A 245 -8.36 0.09 -3.09
CA LEU A 245 -9.65 0.62 -2.60
C LEU A 245 -9.78 2.13 -2.84
N LEU A 246 -8.73 2.91 -2.60
CA LEU A 246 -8.70 4.35 -2.88
C LEU A 246 -8.86 4.70 -4.37
N GLU A 247 -8.46 3.78 -5.26
CA GLU A 247 -8.68 3.92 -6.70
C GLU A 247 -10.13 3.59 -7.12
N ILE A 248 -10.90 2.92 -6.27
CA ILE A 248 -12.28 2.55 -6.55
C ILE A 248 -13.26 3.55 -5.94
N GLN A 249 -13.08 3.88 -4.65
CA GLN A 249 -14.02 4.67 -3.86
C GLN A 249 -13.38 5.95 -3.32
N LEU A 250 -14.14 7.06 -3.34
CA LEU A 250 -13.75 8.29 -2.66
C LEU A 250 -14.06 8.18 -1.17
N LEU A 251 -13.10 8.51 -0.33
CA LEU A 251 -13.20 8.50 1.12
C LEU A 251 -13.21 9.93 1.68
N THR A 252 -13.57 10.05 2.96
CA THR A 252 -13.64 11.30 3.70
C THR A 252 -12.26 11.88 4.03
N ASP A 253 -12.17 13.20 4.19
CA ASP A 253 -10.89 13.88 4.47
C ASP A 253 -10.21 13.34 5.75
N THR A 254 -11.00 13.01 6.77
CA THR A 254 -10.52 12.43 8.05
C THR A 254 -9.83 11.09 7.84
N THR A 255 -10.44 10.19 7.08
CA THR A 255 -9.87 8.87 6.77
C THR A 255 -8.62 9.01 5.91
N ILE A 256 -8.61 9.93 4.94
CA ILE A 256 -7.44 10.19 4.10
C ILE A 256 -6.26 10.74 4.89
N LEU A 257 -6.48 11.60 5.89
CA LEU A 257 -5.40 12.06 6.77
C LEU A 257 -4.79 10.89 7.57
N GLN A 258 -5.62 9.98 8.08
CA GLN A 258 -5.14 8.79 8.79
C GLN A 258 -4.35 7.85 7.86
N VAL A 259 -4.85 7.60 6.66
CA VAL A 259 -4.21 6.77 5.63
C VAL A 259 -2.88 7.37 5.19
N SER A 260 -2.83 8.70 4.98
CA SER A 260 -1.61 9.41 4.61
C SER A 260 -0.53 9.24 5.67
N SER A 261 -0.87 9.48 6.94
CA SER A 261 0.07 9.34 8.05
C SER A 261 0.55 7.89 8.20
N MET A 262 -0.36 6.91 8.12
CA MET A 262 -0.03 5.48 8.13
C MET A 262 0.86 5.05 6.94
N GLY A 263 0.65 5.64 5.77
CA GLY A 263 1.46 5.36 4.57
C GLY A 263 2.83 6.03 4.59
N ILE A 264 3.01 7.12 5.34
CA ILE A 264 4.28 7.83 5.45
C ILE A 264 5.21 7.20 6.50
N THR A 265 4.66 6.67 7.61
CA THR A 265 5.48 6.13 8.71
C THR A 265 6.48 5.01 8.34
N PRO A 266 6.20 4.07 7.41
CA PRO A 266 7.13 2.98 7.07
C PRO A 266 8.47 3.44 6.52
N PHE A 267 8.56 4.65 5.93
CA PHE A 267 9.81 5.17 5.36
C PHE A 267 10.89 5.48 6.41
N PHE A 268 10.50 5.60 7.68
CA PHE A 268 11.41 5.93 8.79
C PHE A 268 11.75 4.71 9.66
N VAL A 269 11.38 3.50 9.22
CA VAL A 269 11.61 2.25 9.93
C VAL A 269 12.60 1.41 9.13
N GLU A 270 13.62 0.85 9.81
CA GLU A 270 14.56 -0.06 9.14
C GLU A 270 13.99 -1.48 8.99
N ASN A 271 14.54 -2.25 8.04
CA ASN A 271 14.23 -3.67 7.83
C ASN A 271 12.79 -4.01 7.38
N VAL A 272 12.05 -3.05 6.82
CA VAL A 272 10.66 -3.21 6.37
C VAL A 272 10.47 -2.86 4.87
N SER A 273 11.38 -3.32 4.01
CA SER A 273 11.44 -2.90 2.60
C SER A 273 10.19 -3.24 1.79
N GLU A 274 9.57 -4.39 2.04
CA GLU A 274 8.32 -4.80 1.36
C GLU A 274 7.14 -3.91 1.75
N LEU A 275 7.01 -3.61 3.04
CA LEU A 275 6.00 -2.67 3.54
C LEU A 275 6.22 -1.28 2.95
N GLN A 276 7.47 -0.81 2.86
CA GLN A 276 7.78 0.47 2.24
C GLN A 276 7.34 0.50 0.76
N LEU A 277 7.46 -0.61 0.03
CA LEU A 277 6.98 -0.70 -1.35
C LEU A 277 5.46 -0.58 -1.44
N CYS A 278 4.73 -1.27 -0.56
CA CYS A 278 3.27 -1.13 -0.45
C CYS A 278 2.85 0.30 -0.08
N ALA A 279 3.60 0.92 0.85
CA ALA A 279 3.37 2.27 1.31
C ALA A 279 3.58 3.33 0.21
N ILE A 280 4.57 3.14 -0.68
CA ILE A 280 4.75 4.00 -1.87
C ILE A 280 3.48 4.00 -2.72
N LYS A 281 2.91 2.82 -3.01
CA LYS A 281 1.67 2.73 -3.79
C LYS A 281 0.51 3.46 -3.10
N LEU A 282 0.36 3.26 -1.79
CA LEU A 282 -0.68 3.90 -1.00
C LEU A 282 -0.58 5.42 -1.00
N VAL A 283 0.59 5.97 -0.64
CA VAL A 283 0.82 7.43 -0.61
C VAL A 283 0.67 8.03 -2.02
N THR A 284 1.12 7.32 -3.04
CA THR A 284 0.97 7.74 -4.44
C THR A 284 -0.50 7.78 -4.87
N ALA A 285 -1.30 6.78 -4.49
CA ALA A 285 -2.73 6.75 -4.76
C ALA A 285 -3.44 7.95 -4.09
N VAL A 286 -3.11 8.25 -2.83
CA VAL A 286 -3.63 9.44 -2.14
C VAL A 286 -3.20 10.73 -2.86
N PHE A 287 -1.91 10.88 -3.15
CA PHE A 287 -1.37 12.08 -3.78
C PHE A 287 -1.96 12.35 -5.18
N SER A 288 -2.23 11.28 -5.93
CA SER A 288 -2.84 11.35 -7.25
C SER A 288 -4.31 11.82 -7.18
N ARG A 289 -5.09 11.24 -6.27
CA ARG A 289 -6.55 11.46 -6.16
C ARG A 289 -6.94 12.70 -5.37
N TYR A 290 -6.22 13.02 -4.30
CA TYR A 290 -6.63 14.04 -3.34
C TYR A 290 -5.71 15.27 -3.41
N GLU A 291 -5.98 16.14 -4.37
CA GLU A 291 -5.12 17.30 -4.65
C GLU A 291 -4.96 18.25 -3.46
N LYS A 292 -6.03 18.42 -2.67
CA LYS A 292 -6.05 19.29 -1.48
C LYS A 292 -5.12 18.81 -0.37
N HIS A 293 -4.82 17.51 -0.30
CA HIS A 293 -3.97 16.94 0.73
C HIS A 293 -2.49 16.87 0.34
N ARG A 294 -2.13 17.17 -0.92
CA ARG A 294 -0.72 17.11 -1.41
C ARG A 294 0.23 17.95 -0.55
N GLN A 295 -0.17 19.15 -0.16
CA GLN A 295 0.63 20.05 0.69
C GLN A 295 0.89 19.43 2.07
N LEU A 296 -0.15 18.89 2.73
CA LEU A 296 -0.04 18.26 4.05
C LEU A 296 0.87 17.02 4.00
N ILE A 297 0.76 16.21 2.95
CA ILE A 297 1.63 15.04 2.72
C ILE A 297 3.09 15.48 2.62
N LEU A 298 3.38 16.52 1.83
CA LEU A 298 4.75 17.03 1.70
C LEU A 298 5.28 17.57 3.03
N GLU A 299 4.47 18.30 3.79
CA GLU A 299 4.84 18.83 5.10
C GLU A 299 5.14 17.71 6.11
N GLU A 300 4.34 16.64 6.13
CA GLU A 300 4.56 15.48 7.00
C GLU A 300 5.84 14.72 6.61
N ILE A 301 6.10 14.55 5.31
CA ILE A 301 7.37 13.98 4.80
C ILE A 301 8.55 14.84 5.27
N PHE A 302 8.51 16.16 5.05
CA PHE A 302 9.59 17.07 5.43
C PHE A 302 9.84 17.15 6.93
N THR A 303 8.79 17.03 7.74
CA THR A 303 8.90 16.99 9.21
C THR A 303 9.55 15.69 9.67
N SER A 304 9.37 14.61 8.90
CA SER A 304 9.86 13.28 9.26
C SER A 304 11.23 12.94 8.65
N LEU A 305 11.74 13.70 7.67
CA LEU A 305 13.07 13.50 7.05
C LEU A 305 14.21 13.44 8.07
N ALA A 306 14.10 14.22 9.14
CA ALA A 306 14.92 14.18 10.35
C ALA A 306 15.21 12.77 10.88
N ARG A 307 14.19 11.91 10.84
CA ARG A 307 14.18 10.57 11.44
C ARG A 307 14.75 9.51 10.51
N LEU A 308 15.19 9.88 9.30
CA LEU A 308 15.73 8.92 8.34
C LEU A 308 16.97 8.21 8.91
N PRO A 309 17.13 6.91 8.62
CA PRO A 309 18.35 6.19 8.90
C PRO A 309 19.58 6.86 8.28
N THR A 310 20.47 7.43 9.09
CA THR A 310 21.74 8.02 8.62
C THR A 310 22.85 6.96 8.45
N SER A 311 22.54 5.68 8.71
CA SER A 311 23.50 4.58 8.60
C SER A 311 23.76 4.23 7.13
N LYS A 312 25.02 4.34 6.70
CA LYS A 312 25.48 3.97 5.33
C LYS A 312 25.09 2.54 4.91
N ARG A 313 24.79 1.65 5.85
CA ARG A 313 24.45 0.24 5.61
C ARG A 313 23.02 0.00 5.11
N SER A 314 22.07 0.91 5.36
CA SER A 314 20.64 0.76 5.05
C SER A 314 20.07 1.82 4.11
N LEU A 315 20.87 2.82 3.72
CA LEU A 315 20.44 3.97 2.91
C LEU A 315 19.99 3.63 1.48
N ARG A 316 20.34 2.46 0.93
CA ARG A 316 20.06 2.09 -0.47
C ARG A 316 19.39 0.71 -0.62
N ASN A 317 18.41 0.44 0.23
CA ASN A 317 17.72 -0.85 0.25
C ASN A 317 16.70 -1.03 -0.91
N PHE A 318 16.42 0.02 -1.69
CA PHE A 318 15.62 -0.10 -2.90
C PHE A 318 16.52 -0.47 -4.08
N SER A 319 16.57 -1.77 -4.41
CA SER A 319 17.17 -2.18 -5.68
C SER A 319 16.30 -1.65 -6.82
N SER A 320 16.95 -1.07 -7.84
CA SER A 320 16.27 -0.46 -8.99
C SER A 320 15.34 -1.42 -9.75
N SER A 321 15.43 -2.73 -9.52
CA SER A 321 14.55 -3.75 -10.10
C SER A 321 13.17 -3.84 -9.45
N LEU A 322 13.02 -3.53 -8.15
CA LEU A 322 11.72 -3.60 -7.45
C LEU A 322 10.85 -2.37 -7.71
N LEU A 323 11.47 -1.21 -7.93
CA LEU A 323 10.78 0.00 -8.40
C LEU A 323 10.34 -0.14 -9.87
N LEU A 324 10.99 -1.01 -10.65
CA LEU A 324 10.73 -1.22 -12.08
C LEU A 324 9.34 -1.82 -12.36
N GLU A 325 8.86 -2.72 -11.49
CA GLU A 325 7.56 -3.38 -11.68
C GLU A 325 6.37 -2.45 -11.35
N ASN A 326 6.57 -1.48 -10.44
CA ASN A 326 5.53 -0.54 -10.03
C ASN A 326 5.57 0.81 -10.81
N ASN A 327 6.75 1.32 -11.17
CA ASN A 327 6.85 2.60 -11.90
C ASN A 327 6.58 2.49 -13.42
N THR A 328 6.75 1.31 -14.02
CA THR A 328 6.36 1.08 -15.43
C THR A 328 4.83 1.05 -15.63
N ALA A 329 4.05 0.94 -14.55
CA ALA A 329 2.61 1.20 -14.59
C ALA A 329 2.26 2.70 -14.61
N PHE A 330 3.13 3.54 -14.05
CA PHE A 330 2.91 4.97 -13.83
C PHE A 330 3.31 5.86 -15.03
N VAL A 331 4.28 5.42 -15.84
CA VAL A 331 4.63 6.06 -17.14
C VAL A 331 3.84 5.44 -18.29
N ARG A 332 2.68 4.84 -18.01
CA ARG A 332 1.60 4.93 -18.98
C ARG A 332 0.93 6.28 -18.71
N PRO A 333 0.98 7.25 -19.64
CA PRO A 333 0.03 8.34 -19.54
C PRO A 333 -1.35 7.73 -19.38
N ASN A 334 -2.22 8.44 -18.66
CA ASN A 334 -3.64 8.17 -18.49
C ASN A 334 -4.44 8.11 -19.83
N LEU A 335 -3.88 7.51 -20.89
CA LEU A 335 -4.53 7.15 -22.14
C LEU A 335 -5.46 5.93 -21.99
N THR A 336 -5.51 5.30 -20.81
CA THR A 336 -6.43 4.18 -20.54
C THR A 336 -7.76 4.63 -19.94
N LEU A 337 -7.93 5.91 -19.59
CA LEU A 337 -9.23 6.45 -19.16
C LEU A 337 -10.29 6.47 -20.28
N HIS A 338 -9.91 6.18 -21.54
CA HIS A 338 -10.82 6.22 -22.69
C HIS A 338 -11.18 4.85 -23.31
N LYS A 339 -10.67 3.71 -22.81
CA LYS A 339 -11.09 2.39 -23.33
C LYS A 339 -12.41 1.85 -22.73
N ARG A 340 -13.15 2.69 -21.99
CA ARG A 340 -14.52 2.41 -21.52
C ARG A 340 -15.61 3.21 -22.25
N ARG A 341 -15.37 3.65 -23.49
CA ARG A 341 -16.44 3.98 -24.45
C ARG A 341 -16.40 2.99 -25.62
N LYS A 342 -17.07 1.85 -25.46
CA LYS A 342 -17.53 1.07 -26.61
C LYS A 342 -18.83 1.72 -27.10
N GLY A 343 -18.85 2.11 -28.38
CA GLY A 343 -20.07 2.41 -29.12
C GLY A 343 -20.23 3.88 -29.52
N LEU A 344 -19.48 4.32 -30.54
CA LEU A 344 -20.02 5.13 -31.63
C LEU A 344 -18.99 5.15 -32.77
N ASP A 345 -19.18 4.25 -33.74
CA ASP A 345 -18.57 4.40 -35.06
C ASP A 345 -19.26 5.58 -35.78
N ASN A 346 -18.45 6.28 -36.59
CA ASN A 346 -18.77 7.39 -37.52
C ASN A 346 -18.70 8.82 -36.95
N CYS A 347 -17.56 9.49 -37.18
CA CYS A 347 -17.47 10.83 -37.78
C CYS A 347 -16.01 11.29 -37.88
N LEU A 348 -15.50 11.51 -39.09
CA LEU A 348 -14.12 11.96 -39.36
C LEU A 348 -13.88 13.45 -39.05
N GLU A 349 -14.89 14.21 -38.61
CA GLU A 349 -14.79 15.65 -38.30
C GLU A 349 -14.50 15.99 -36.83
N TYR A 350 -14.65 15.04 -35.89
CA TYR A 350 -14.42 15.30 -34.45
C TYR A 350 -12.94 15.26 -34.02
N ARG A 351 -12.02 15.00 -34.94
CA ARG A 351 -10.61 14.75 -34.62
C ARG A 351 -9.82 16.01 -34.28
N SER A 352 -10.19 17.19 -34.77
CA SER A 352 -9.43 18.44 -34.49
C SER A 352 -9.77 19.05 -33.13
N LEU A 353 -11.05 19.06 -32.73
CA LEU A 353 -11.50 19.52 -31.41
C LEU A 353 -10.99 18.62 -30.27
N ALA A 354 -10.94 17.31 -30.49
CA ALA A 354 -10.38 16.35 -29.53
C ALA A 354 -8.86 16.50 -29.37
N VAL A 355 -8.14 17.00 -30.39
CA VAL A 355 -6.69 17.27 -30.30
C VAL A 355 -6.41 18.53 -29.50
N VAL A 356 -7.20 19.60 -29.68
CA VAL A 356 -7.06 20.84 -28.88
C VAL A 356 -7.37 20.58 -27.39
N ASP A 357 -8.41 19.81 -27.10
CA ASP A 357 -8.75 19.40 -25.72
C ASP A 357 -7.64 18.53 -25.08
N GLN A 358 -7.04 17.65 -25.88
CA GLN A 358 -5.90 16.82 -25.45
C GLN A 358 -4.66 17.66 -25.16
N ASP A 359 -4.33 18.64 -26.00
CA ASP A 359 -3.17 19.51 -25.79
C ASP A 359 -3.34 20.36 -24.52
N VAL A 360 -4.52 20.90 -24.28
CA VAL A 360 -4.84 21.66 -23.05
C VAL A 360 -4.72 20.78 -21.80
N LEU A 361 -5.17 19.53 -21.87
CA LEU A 361 -5.03 18.58 -20.76
C LEU A 361 -3.56 18.22 -20.49
N ILE A 362 -2.77 18.04 -21.55
CA ILE A 362 -1.32 17.78 -21.45
C ILE A 362 -0.59 18.99 -20.85
N THR A 363 -0.87 20.20 -21.33
CA THR A 363 -0.22 21.41 -20.80
C THR A 363 -0.57 21.63 -19.33
N ASN A 364 -1.85 21.50 -18.96
CA ASN A 364 -2.28 21.69 -17.57
C ASN A 364 -1.68 20.65 -16.62
N SER A 365 -1.61 19.38 -17.03
CA SER A 365 -1.01 18.32 -16.21
C SER A 365 0.50 18.51 -16.07
N TYR A 366 1.20 18.92 -17.14
CA TYR A 366 2.62 19.24 -17.10
C TYR A 366 2.91 20.45 -16.21
N GLU A 367 2.14 21.53 -16.33
CA GLU A 367 2.26 22.69 -15.45
C GLU A 367 2.04 22.33 -13.97
N THR A 368 1.06 21.48 -13.68
CA THR A 368 0.80 21.01 -12.31
C THR A 368 1.98 20.21 -11.76
N ALA A 369 2.58 19.34 -12.58
CA ALA A 369 3.80 18.61 -12.22
C ALA A 369 4.98 19.56 -11.97
N MET A 370 5.18 20.55 -12.83
CA MET A 370 6.22 21.58 -12.66
C MET A 370 6.04 22.37 -11.37
N ARG A 371 4.83 22.88 -11.09
CA ARG A 371 4.54 23.64 -9.86
C ARG A 371 4.78 22.80 -8.61
N THR A 372 4.37 21.53 -8.64
CA THR A 372 4.58 20.59 -7.52
C THR A 372 6.06 20.34 -7.28
N ALA A 373 6.83 20.05 -8.34
CA ALA A 373 8.28 19.85 -8.27
C ALA A 373 9.00 21.10 -7.76
N GLN A 374 8.64 22.28 -8.26
CA GLN A 374 9.22 23.55 -7.83
C GLN A 374 8.91 23.86 -6.37
N ASN A 375 7.67 23.63 -5.90
CA ASN A 375 7.28 23.81 -4.51
C ASN A 375 8.10 22.88 -3.59
N PHE A 376 8.17 21.59 -3.93
CA PHE A 376 8.98 20.61 -3.21
C PHE A 376 10.46 21.03 -3.11
N LEU A 377 11.09 21.34 -4.25
CA LEU A 377 12.51 21.74 -4.28
C LEU A 377 12.76 23.04 -3.50
N SER A 378 11.86 24.02 -3.61
CA SER A 378 11.99 25.29 -2.88
C SER A 378 11.90 25.10 -1.37
N ILE A 379 10.97 24.26 -0.88
CA ILE A 379 10.85 23.95 0.55
C ILE A 379 12.09 23.19 1.03
N PHE A 380 12.55 22.20 0.26
CA PHE A 380 13.71 21.39 0.63
C PHE A 380 14.98 22.23 0.71
N LEU A 381 15.24 23.08 -0.29
CA LEU A 381 16.39 23.96 -0.33
C LEU A 381 16.35 25.00 0.80
N LYS A 382 15.18 25.60 1.07
CA LYS A 382 14.99 26.54 2.19
C LYS A 382 15.31 25.89 3.55
N LYS A 383 14.90 24.63 3.76
CA LYS A 383 15.25 23.86 4.96
C LYS A 383 16.75 23.58 5.06
N CYS A 384 17.43 23.32 3.93
CA CYS A 384 18.89 23.12 3.91
C CYS A 384 19.68 24.41 4.20
N GLY A 385 19.18 25.57 3.79
CA GLY A 385 19.82 26.87 4.00
C GLY A 385 19.60 27.47 5.40
N SER A 386 18.59 27.00 6.15
CA SER A 386 18.29 27.53 7.48
C SER A 386 19.30 27.03 8.52
N LYS A 387 20.01 27.97 9.16
CA LYS A 387 20.93 27.68 10.28
C LYS A 387 20.23 27.50 11.64
N GLN A 388 18.89 27.58 11.68
CA GLN A 388 18.10 27.64 12.92
C GLN A 388 17.60 26.26 13.42
N GLY A 389 17.81 25.16 12.68
CA GLY A 389 17.46 23.82 13.12
C GLY A 389 18.63 23.08 13.77
N GLU A 390 18.37 22.25 14.78
CA GLU A 390 19.38 21.35 15.38
C GLU A 390 19.89 20.26 14.40
N GLU A 391 19.23 20.09 13.25
CA GLU A 391 19.47 19.02 12.27
C GLU A 391 20.02 19.55 10.95
N ASP A 392 21.15 18.97 10.51
CA ASP A 392 21.77 19.32 9.24
C ASP A 392 21.15 18.52 8.07
N TYR A 393 20.34 19.19 7.25
CA TYR A 393 19.70 18.60 6.07
C TYR A 393 20.64 18.50 4.85
N ARG A 394 21.83 19.11 4.88
CA ARG A 394 22.76 19.13 3.73
C ARG A 394 23.19 17.73 3.27
N PRO A 395 23.51 16.76 4.15
CA PRO A 395 23.85 15.41 3.71
C PRO A 395 22.67 14.68 3.04
N LEU A 396 21.42 14.95 3.47
CA LEU A 396 20.23 14.38 2.83
C LEU A 396 20.04 14.96 1.43
N PHE A 397 20.27 16.26 1.29
CA PHE A 397 20.19 16.94 0.01
C PHE A 397 21.28 16.49 -0.98
N GLU A 398 22.50 16.27 -0.49
CA GLU A 398 23.60 15.72 -1.29
C GLU A 398 23.26 14.30 -1.80
N ASN A 399 22.74 13.43 -0.92
CA ASN A 399 22.28 12.10 -1.33
C ASN A 399 21.14 12.18 -2.36
N PHE A 400 20.19 13.08 -2.16
CA PHE A 400 19.10 13.31 -3.10
C PHE A 400 19.61 13.73 -4.50
N ILE A 401 20.57 14.65 -4.58
CA ILE A 401 21.19 15.03 -5.86
C ILE A 401 21.93 13.84 -6.47
N GLN A 402 22.69 13.09 -5.68
CA GLN A 402 23.41 11.91 -6.16
C GLN A 402 22.45 10.86 -6.76
N ASP A 403 21.29 10.66 -6.13
CA ASP A 403 20.27 9.73 -6.60
C ASP A 403 19.62 10.23 -7.90
N LEU A 404 19.33 11.53 -8.01
CA LEU A 404 18.84 12.14 -9.26
C LEU A 404 19.85 12.00 -10.41
N LEU A 405 21.13 12.28 -10.16
CA LEU A 405 22.19 12.13 -11.16
C LEU A 405 22.38 10.67 -11.59
N SER A 406 22.14 9.71 -10.68
CA SER A 406 22.20 8.28 -11.01
C SER A 406 21.02 7.78 -11.85
N THR A 407 19.91 8.52 -11.88
CA THR A 407 18.65 8.14 -12.53
C THR A 407 18.29 9.00 -13.74
N VAL A 408 18.95 10.14 -13.97
CA VAL A 408 18.64 11.10 -15.04
C VAL A 408 18.56 10.49 -16.44
N ASN A 409 19.42 9.52 -16.76
CA ASN A 409 19.48 8.89 -18.08
C ASN A 409 18.65 7.59 -18.18
N LYS A 410 17.80 7.31 -17.16
CA LYS A 410 17.00 6.09 -17.10
C LYS A 410 15.56 6.37 -17.56
N PRO A 411 15.04 5.67 -18.58
CA PRO A 411 13.70 5.94 -19.12
C PRO A 411 12.58 5.66 -18.10
N GLU A 412 12.82 4.82 -17.09
CA GLU A 412 11.89 4.58 -15.99
C GLU A 412 11.74 5.77 -15.01
N TRP A 413 12.63 6.78 -15.06
CA TRP A 413 12.64 7.94 -14.16
C TRP A 413 12.65 9.29 -14.91
N PRO A 414 11.64 9.58 -15.76
CA PRO A 414 11.63 10.81 -16.58
C PRO A 414 11.58 12.10 -15.76
N ALA A 415 11.08 12.04 -14.52
CA ALA A 415 11.01 13.21 -13.63
C ALA A 415 12.38 13.68 -13.13
N ALA A 416 13.43 12.86 -13.22
CA ALA A 416 14.76 13.21 -12.73
C ALA A 416 15.37 14.38 -13.52
N GLU A 417 15.21 14.41 -14.85
CA GLU A 417 15.65 15.52 -15.70
C GLU A 417 14.93 16.82 -15.34
N LEU A 418 13.60 16.75 -15.18
CA LEU A 418 12.79 17.92 -14.81
C LEU A 418 13.22 18.50 -13.45
N LEU A 419 13.42 17.63 -12.45
CA LEU A 419 13.86 18.05 -11.12
C LEU A 419 15.24 18.69 -11.15
N LEU A 420 16.20 18.12 -11.89
CA LEU A 420 17.55 18.69 -12.04
C LEU A 420 17.52 20.04 -12.79
N SER A 421 16.71 20.18 -13.84
CA SER A 421 16.53 21.44 -14.58
C SER A 421 15.91 22.55 -13.73
N LEU A 422 14.88 22.22 -12.94
CA LEU A 422 14.28 23.16 -11.99
C LEU A 422 15.27 23.52 -10.87
N LEU A 423 15.97 22.53 -10.32
CA LEU A 423 16.96 22.74 -9.27
C LEU A 423 18.10 23.66 -9.74
N GLY A 424 18.65 23.45 -10.93
CA GLY A 424 19.69 24.31 -11.49
C GLY A 424 19.24 25.78 -11.61
N ARG A 425 18.00 26.01 -12.08
CA ARG A 425 17.41 27.36 -12.14
C ARG A 425 17.21 27.98 -10.76
N LEU A 426 16.76 27.20 -9.78
CA LEU A 426 16.59 27.67 -8.40
C LEU A 426 17.95 28.05 -7.78
N LEU A 427 18.97 27.20 -7.92
CA LEU A 427 20.31 27.47 -7.38
C LEU A 427 20.97 28.70 -8.01
N VAL A 428 20.85 28.90 -9.34
CA VAL A 428 21.40 30.10 -10.00
C VAL A 428 20.71 31.37 -9.47
N ARG A 429 19.39 31.33 -9.29
CA ARG A 429 18.63 32.46 -8.77
C ARG A 429 18.98 32.76 -7.31
N ASP A 430 19.10 31.73 -6.49
CA ASP A 430 19.35 31.86 -5.05
C ASP A 430 20.83 32.18 -4.75
N SER A 431 21.76 31.89 -5.67
CA SER A 431 23.20 32.22 -5.55
C SER A 431 23.56 33.59 -6.15
N CYS A 432 22.62 34.29 -6.80
CA CYS A 432 22.83 35.63 -7.38
C CYS A 432 22.56 36.78 -6.39
N PHE A 433 22.55 36.54 -5.09
CA PHE A 433 22.45 37.56 -4.05
C PHE A 433 23.55 37.44 -3.00
#